data_AF-A0AAW2YHB3-F1
#
_entry.id   AF-A0AAW2YHB3-F1
#
_cell.length_a   1.000
_cell.length_b   1.000
_cell.length_c   1.000
_cell.angle_alpha   90.00
_cell.angle_beta   90.00
_cell.angle_gamma   90.00
#
_symmetry.space_group_name_H-M   'P 1'
#
loop_
_entity.id
_entity.type
_entity.pdbx_description
1 polymer ?
#
loop_
_entity_poly.entity_id
_entity_poly.type
_entity_poly.pdbx_seq_one_letter_code
_entity_poly.pdbx_strand_id
1 'polypeptide(L)'
;MKTRSFKTPFKKQTEEWHDDELIYLKKQIELRTKELEKLNAELLESTKIDFSEQEEELEVLINKWRTVSQEMFIDIYNKICATKDPKPEMKDLMLHLQIDPKQLNFNEEEQEFDN
;
A
#
# COMPACT_ATOMS: atom_id res chain seq x y z
N MET A 1 -59.48 60.66 27.84
CA MET A 1 -58.79 59.62 27.05
C MET A 1 -57.73 58.97 27.94
N LYS A 2 -57.85 57.68 28.27
CA LYS A 2 -56.85 56.93 29.06
C LYS A 2 -56.19 55.91 28.13
N THR A 3 -54.89 56.04 27.92
CA THR A 3 -54.08 55.08 27.13
C THR A 3 -53.89 53.80 27.96
N ARG A 4 -54.45 52.68 27.50
CA ARG A 4 -54.17 51.36 28.08
C ARG A 4 -52.84 50.85 27.52
N SER A 5 -51.82 50.85 28.37
CA SER A 5 -50.56 50.13 28.13
C SER A 5 -50.86 48.63 28.12
N PHE A 6 -50.84 48.01 26.94
CA PHE A 6 -50.80 46.56 26.81
C PHE A 6 -49.34 46.11 26.93
N LYS A 7 -48.91 45.77 28.15
CA LYS A 7 -47.75 44.90 28.34
C LYS A 7 -48.18 43.48 28.00
N THR A 8 -47.99 43.06 26.76
CA THR A 8 -48.00 41.63 26.43
C THR A 8 -46.78 40.99 27.09
N PRO A 9 -46.95 39.97 27.94
CA PRO A 9 -45.81 39.17 28.35
C PRO A 9 -45.40 38.35 27.13
N PHE A 10 -44.24 38.66 26.56
CA PHE A 10 -43.53 37.70 25.73
C PHE A 10 -43.27 36.49 26.63
N LYS A 11 -44.17 35.50 26.58
CA LYS A 11 -43.85 34.15 27.04
C LYS A 11 -42.70 33.71 26.16
N LYS A 12 -41.48 33.69 26.72
CA LYS A 12 -40.42 32.83 26.19
C LYS A 12 -41.00 31.41 26.25
N GLN A 13 -41.46 30.90 25.11
CA GLN A 13 -41.52 29.45 24.92
C GLN A 13 -40.08 28.99 24.96
N THR A 14 -39.60 28.66 26.15
CA THR A 14 -38.52 27.69 26.27
C THR A 14 -39.15 26.38 25.82
N GLU A 15 -38.83 25.94 24.61
CA GLU A 15 -39.00 24.56 24.20
C GLU A 15 -38.15 23.71 25.17
N GLU A 16 -38.76 23.29 26.27
CA GLU A 16 -38.30 22.12 27.00
C GLU A 16 -38.50 20.94 26.06
N TRP A 17 -37.42 20.56 25.38
CA TRP A 17 -37.34 19.23 24.81
C TRP A 17 -37.59 18.26 25.96
N HIS A 18 -38.67 17.50 25.90
CA HIS A 18 -38.93 16.47 26.90
C HIS A 18 -37.73 15.53 26.92
N ASP A 19 -37.12 15.31 28.09
CA ASP A 19 -35.87 14.55 28.24
C ASP A 19 -35.93 13.18 27.52
N ASP A 20 -37.11 12.58 27.43
CA ASP A 20 -37.39 11.34 26.70
C ASP A 20 -37.15 11.44 25.18
N GLU A 21 -37.50 12.56 24.55
CA GLU A 21 -37.29 12.81 23.13
C GLU A 21 -35.81 13.03 22.82
N LEU A 22 -35.10 13.74 23.71
CA LEU A 22 -33.65 13.90 23.63
C LEU A 22 -32.91 12.56 23.78
N ILE A 23 -33.35 11.71 24.71
CA ILE A 23 -32.80 10.36 24.91
C ILE A 23 -33.06 9.49 23.67
N TYR A 24 -34.26 9.56 23.09
CA TYR A 24 -34.61 8.84 21.88
C TYR A 24 -33.74 9.26 20.69
N LEU A 25 -33.58 10.58 20.47
CA LEU A 25 -32.74 11.12 19.39
C LEU A 25 -31.28 10.74 19.56
N LYS A 26 -30.74 10.78 20.78
CA LYS A 26 -29.36 10.32 21.06
C LYS A 26 -29.16 8.85 20.70
N LYS A 27 -30.12 7.98 21.02
CA LYS A 27 -30.06 6.56 20.64
C LYS A 27 -30.12 6.37 19.12
N GLN A 28 -30.96 7.14 18.43
CA GLN A 28 -31.02 7.08 16.96
C GLN A 28 -29.72 7.54 16.33
N ILE A 29 -29.11 8.61 16.83
CA ILE A 29 -27.79 9.08 16.37
C ILE A 29 -26.74 8.00 16.59
N GLU A 30 -26.69 7.40 17.78
CA GLU A 30 -25.73 6.33 18.08
C GLU A 30 -25.88 5.11 17.16
N LEU A 31 -27.13 4.70 16.87
CA LEU A 31 -27.39 3.60 15.93
C LEU A 31 -26.90 3.94 14.53
N ARG A 32 -27.20 5.15 14.02
CA ARG A 32 -26.77 5.57 12.69
C ARG A 32 -25.25 5.73 12.59
N THR A 33 -24.59 6.20 13.64
CA THR A 33 -23.12 6.28 13.68
C THR A 33 -22.51 4.88 13.55
N LYS A 34 -23.01 3.89 14.29
CA LYS A 34 -22.52 2.51 14.19
C LYS A 34 -22.75 1.90 12.80
N GLU A 35 -23.90 2.19 12.18
CA GLU A 35 -24.18 1.76 10.80
C GLU A 35 -23.18 2.38 9.80
N LEU A 36 -22.85 3.66 9.95
CA LEU A 36 -21.87 4.35 9.11
C LEU A 36 -20.45 3.80 9.32
N GLU A 37 -20.05 3.54 10.56
CA GLU A 37 -18.75 2.91 10.87
C GLU A 37 -18.63 1.54 10.21
N LYS A 38 -19.69 0.73 10.28
CA LYS A 38 -19.73 -0.59 9.62
C LYS A 38 -19.62 -0.46 8.10
N LEU A 39 -20.40 0.43 7.50
CA LEU A 39 -20.37 0.66 6.05
C LEU A 39 -18.99 1.15 5.58
N ASN A 40 -18.36 2.03 6.37
CA ASN A 40 -17.02 2.54 6.07
C ASN A 40 -15.95 1.44 6.16
N ALA A 41 -16.06 0.54 7.14
CA ALA A 41 -15.17 -0.62 7.25
C ALA A 41 -15.34 -1.59 6.06
N GLU A 42 -16.59 -1.89 5.67
CA GLU A 42 -16.90 -2.72 4.51
C GLU A 42 -16.41 -2.08 3.20
N LEU A 43 -16.57 -0.77 3.05
CA LEU A 43 -16.05 -0.04 1.90
C LEU A 43 -14.52 -0.13 1.84
N LEU A 44 -13.84 0.08 2.97
CA LEU A 44 -12.39 -0.01 3.07
C LEU A 44 -11.89 -1.41 2.68
N GLU A 45 -12.56 -2.46 3.15
CA GLU A 45 -12.27 -3.84 2.76
C GLU A 45 -12.52 -4.09 1.28
N SER A 46 -13.62 -3.58 0.72
CA SER A 46 -13.91 -3.70 -0.72
C SER A 46 -12.93 -2.95 -1.62
N THR A 47 -12.29 -1.89 -1.11
CA THR A 47 -11.24 -1.12 -1.81
C THR A 47 -9.84 -1.70 -1.64
N LYS A 48 -9.65 -2.76 -0.84
CA LYS A 48 -8.40 -3.52 -0.88
C LYS A 48 -8.39 -4.30 -2.19
N ILE A 49 -7.87 -3.65 -3.23
CA ILE A 49 -7.52 -4.31 -4.47
C ILE A 49 -6.45 -5.33 -4.12
N ASP A 50 -6.77 -6.60 -4.32
CA ASP A 50 -5.83 -7.69 -4.16
C ASP A 50 -4.83 -7.61 -5.32
N PHE A 51 -3.59 -7.28 -5.00
CA PHE A 51 -2.50 -7.21 -5.97
C PHE A 51 -1.72 -8.54 -6.07
N SER A 52 -2.15 -9.59 -5.35
CA SER A 52 -1.42 -10.86 -5.28
C SER A 52 -1.19 -11.47 -6.67
N GLU A 53 -2.21 -11.52 -7.53
CA GLU A 53 -2.07 -12.03 -8.89
C GLU A 53 -1.04 -11.23 -9.70
N GLN A 54 -1.03 -9.90 -9.60
CA GLN A 54 -0.04 -9.07 -10.31
C GLN A 54 1.36 -9.19 -9.69
N GLU A 55 1.46 -9.39 -8.39
CA GLU A 55 2.73 -9.61 -7.69
C GLU A 55 3.34 -10.96 -8.10
N GLU A 56 2.54 -12.02 -8.19
CA GLU A 56 2.96 -13.32 -8.70
C GLU A 56 3.42 -13.24 -10.17
N GLU A 57 2.67 -12.54 -11.03
CA GLU A 57 3.06 -12.33 -12.43
C GLU A 57 4.37 -11.54 -12.55
N LEU A 58 4.56 -10.52 -11.72
CA LEU A 58 5.79 -9.74 -11.66
C LEU A 58 6.98 -10.59 -11.21
N GLU A 59 6.80 -11.43 -10.19
CA GLU A 59 7.85 -12.31 -9.70
C GLU A 59 8.28 -13.33 -10.78
N VAL A 60 7.33 -13.89 -11.52
CA VAL A 60 7.62 -14.76 -12.67
C VAL A 60 8.44 -14.02 -13.73
N LEU A 61 8.10 -12.78 -14.05
CA LEU A 61 8.85 -11.97 -15.02
C LEU A 61 10.24 -11.63 -14.52
N ILE A 62 10.39 -11.26 -13.25
CA ILE A 62 11.69 -10.99 -12.61
C ILE A 62 12.59 -12.22 -12.71
N ASN A 63 12.07 -13.39 -12.36
CA ASN A 63 12.85 -14.63 -12.41
C ASN A 63 13.26 -15.00 -13.84
N LYS A 64 12.37 -14.82 -14.83
CA LYS A 64 12.74 -15.03 -16.25
C LYS A 64 13.87 -14.10 -16.71
N TRP A 65 13.77 -12.81 -16.40
CA TRP A 65 14.82 -11.84 -16.75
C TRP A 65 16.12 -12.13 -16.00
N ARG A 66 16.04 -12.58 -14.76
CA ARG A 66 17.20 -13.02 -13.97
C ARG A 66 17.92 -14.16 -14.66
N THR A 67 17.22 -15.24 -15.02
CA THR A 67 17.83 -16.41 -15.68
C THR A 67 18.52 -16.04 -16.99
N VAL A 68 17.84 -15.28 -17.86
CA VAL A 68 18.42 -14.83 -19.14
C VAL A 68 19.66 -13.97 -18.92
N SER A 69 19.65 -13.12 -17.89
CA SER A 69 20.80 -12.28 -17.56
C SER A 69 21.97 -13.10 -17.03
N GLN A 70 21.72 -14.06 -16.14
CA GLN A 70 22.76 -14.98 -15.62
C GLN A 70 23.42 -15.77 -16.75
N GLU A 71 22.64 -16.33 -17.67
CA GLU A 71 23.15 -17.04 -18.86
C GLU A 71 24.03 -16.12 -19.73
N MET A 72 23.57 -14.90 -19.99
CA MET A 72 24.33 -13.89 -20.73
C MET A 72 25.67 -13.55 -20.04
N PHE A 73 25.67 -13.42 -18.71
CA PHE A 73 26.89 -13.16 -17.94
C PHE A 73 27.89 -14.30 -18.05
N ILE A 74 27.43 -15.54 -17.90
CA ILE A 74 28.26 -16.75 -18.06
C ILE A 74 28.90 -16.77 -19.46
N ASP A 75 28.10 -16.54 -20.50
CA ASP A 75 28.56 -16.54 -21.89
C ASP A 75 29.61 -15.46 -22.18
N ILE A 76 29.37 -14.24 -21.70
CA ILE A 76 30.31 -13.13 -21.86
C ILE A 76 31.60 -13.41 -21.08
N TYR A 77 31.48 -13.86 -19.84
CA TYR A 77 32.61 -14.17 -18.99
C TYR A 77 33.49 -15.26 -19.59
N ASN A 78 32.89 -16.34 -20.10
CA ASN A 78 33.60 -17.42 -20.78
C ASN A 78 34.39 -16.92 -22.00
N LYS A 79 33.80 -16.02 -22.80
CA LYS A 79 34.49 -15.41 -23.96
C LYS A 79 35.66 -14.51 -23.53
N ILE A 80 35.52 -13.76 -22.45
CA ILE A 80 36.59 -12.91 -21.92
C ILE A 80 37.72 -13.78 -21.36
N CYS A 81 37.39 -14.78 -20.53
CA CYS A 81 38.34 -15.71 -19.93
C CYS A 81 39.10 -16.56 -20.94
N ALA A 82 38.56 -16.75 -22.15
CA ALA A 82 39.26 -17.43 -23.24
C ALA A 82 40.41 -16.59 -23.86
N THR A 83 40.40 -15.26 -23.65
CA THR A 83 41.32 -14.33 -24.32
C THR A 83 42.20 -13.50 -23.38
N LYS A 84 41.84 -13.40 -22.09
CA LYS A 84 42.58 -12.63 -21.09
C LYS A 84 43.26 -13.52 -20.04
N ASP A 85 44.49 -13.13 -19.69
CA ASP A 85 45.26 -13.65 -18.56
C ASP A 85 45.91 -12.46 -17.81
N PRO A 86 45.66 -12.25 -16.51
CA PRO A 86 44.82 -13.05 -15.62
C PRO A 86 43.33 -12.96 -15.97
N LYS A 87 42.60 -14.03 -15.64
CA LYS A 87 41.14 -14.07 -15.75
C LYS A 87 40.52 -13.04 -14.79
N PRO A 88 39.63 -12.15 -15.25
CA PRO A 88 38.90 -11.26 -14.36
C PRO A 88 37.95 -12.06 -13.47
N GLU A 89 37.49 -11.49 -12.36
CA GLU A 89 36.42 -12.09 -11.56
C GLU A 89 35.05 -11.80 -12.20
N MET A 90 34.06 -12.68 -12.00
CA MET A 90 32.71 -12.44 -12.51
C MET A 90 32.11 -11.17 -11.89
N LYS A 91 32.37 -10.94 -10.60
CA LYS A 91 31.98 -9.74 -9.87
C LYS A 91 32.46 -8.46 -10.57
N ASP A 92 33.69 -8.43 -11.06
CA ASP A 92 34.23 -7.26 -11.75
C ASP A 92 33.48 -6.98 -13.06
N LEU A 93 33.09 -8.03 -13.79
CA LEU A 93 32.28 -7.89 -15.00
C LEU A 93 30.89 -7.33 -14.66
N MET A 94 30.26 -7.80 -13.59
CA MET A 94 28.95 -7.29 -13.14
C MET A 94 29.02 -5.83 -12.71
N LEU A 95 30.03 -5.46 -11.91
CA LEU A 95 30.25 -4.09 -11.48
C LEU A 95 30.59 -3.17 -12.66
N HIS A 96 31.34 -3.66 -13.64
CA HIS A 96 31.63 -2.92 -14.87
C HIS A 96 30.36 -2.58 -15.66
N LEU A 97 29.40 -3.51 -15.70
CA LEU A 97 28.09 -3.31 -16.31
C LEU A 97 27.09 -2.59 -15.39
N GLN A 98 27.52 -2.16 -14.20
CA GLN A 98 26.70 -1.48 -13.19
C GLN A 98 25.49 -2.32 -12.72
N ILE A 99 25.66 -3.65 -12.71
CA ILE A 99 24.65 -4.59 -12.22
C ILE A 99 25.03 -5.01 -10.80
N ASP A 100 24.08 -4.87 -9.87
CA ASP A 100 24.25 -5.32 -8.50
C ASP A 100 24.24 -6.87 -8.45
N PRO A 101 25.30 -7.52 -7.93
CA PRO A 101 25.35 -8.96 -7.73
C PRO A 101 24.11 -9.57 -7.08
N LYS A 102 23.49 -8.84 -6.15
CA LYS A 102 22.29 -9.31 -5.43
C LYS A 102 21.06 -9.45 -6.33
N GLN A 103 20.96 -8.65 -7.40
CA GLN A 103 19.81 -8.72 -8.31
C GLN A 103 19.79 -10.02 -9.12
N LEU A 104 20.96 -10.64 -9.31
CA LEU A 104 21.13 -11.89 -10.03
C LEU A 104 21.42 -13.09 -9.12
N ASN A 105 21.17 -12.98 -7.80
CA ASN A 105 21.49 -14.05 -6.84
C ASN A 105 22.95 -14.53 -6.97
N PHE A 106 23.91 -13.62 -7.17
CA PHE A 106 25.31 -13.98 -7.30
C PHE A 106 25.96 -14.20 -5.94
N ASN A 107 26.56 -15.38 -5.75
CA ASN A 107 27.35 -15.73 -4.59
C ASN A 107 28.82 -15.32 -4.82
N GLU A 108 29.27 -14.29 -4.11
CA GLU A 108 30.64 -13.77 -4.28
C GLU A 108 31.72 -14.74 -3.78
N GLU A 109 31.40 -15.59 -2.79
CA GLU A 109 32.34 -16.55 -2.21
C GLU A 109 32.57 -17.71 -3.17
N GLU A 110 31.50 -18.21 -3.80
CA GLU A 110 31.55 -19.32 -4.74
C GLU A 110 31.81 -18.88 -6.19
N GLN A 111 31.68 -17.58 -6.49
CA GLN A 111 31.75 -17.00 -7.84
C GLN A 111 30.71 -17.60 -8.81
N GLU A 112 29.55 -17.98 -8.29
CA GLU A 112 28.48 -18.65 -9.02
C GLU A 112 27.11 -17.97 -8.80
N PHE A 113 26.14 -18.29 -9.66
CA PHE A 113 24.77 -17.81 -9.51
C PHE A 113 23.93 -18.86 -8.78
N ASP A 114 23.25 -18.45 -7.72
CA ASP A 114 22.27 -19.28 -7.03
C ASP A 114 20.95 -19.32 -7.83
N ASN A 115 20.32 -20.49 -7.89
CA ASN A 115 18.99 -20.67 -8.49
C ASN A 115 17.89 -20.10 -7.59
#